data_AF-A0A7V0JC03-F1
#
_entry.id   AF-A0A7V0JC03-F1
#
_cell.length_a   1.000
_cell.length_b   1.000
_cell.length_c   1.000
_cell.angle_alpha   90.00
_cell.angle_beta   90.00
_cell.angle_gamma   90.00
#
_symmetry.space_group_name_H-M   'P 1'
#
loop_
_entity.id
_entity.type
_entity.pdbx_description
1 polymer ?
#
loop_
_entity_poly.entity_id
_entity_poly.type
_entity_poly.pdbx_seq_one_letter_code
_entity_poly.pdbx_strand_id
1 'polypeptide(L)'
;MKKAILRMILIFFILSIGLVSPPVSWAGIAKTVHNLSASWPSGAGADPRTIRADTEDRICVFCHTPHNASPAIPLWNHEMTGANYTMYDSAYLQRVDGGYDVPADLGFFPDIGYRSRMCLSCHDGTVALGSVYNIGGSSATISMTIPGGGDKMPATSAGFIDTYLKDDHPVAIKYDDSAFIQFTYGPEQRPIELDTGSDVPPIVGITPGSHYKVRLYSYPPETKGYVECTSCHDPHTETEQFLVKCGGGDDCSTFAKRINVMCDKCHEKINWTGSVHQTSGVAVDNPVGETLPIPGLTVAEAGCAACHKTHGGGGEPYLLRKFEEETCFNRVGAVASTSCHGQTLSVTKSLNIYG
;
A
#
# COMPACT_ATOMS: atom_id res chain seq x y z
N MET A 1 66.29 -2.84 17.42
CA MET A 1 65.56 -3.70 16.46
C MET A 1 64.22 -4.21 17.01
N LYS A 2 64.15 -4.88 18.18
CA LYS A 2 62.89 -5.44 18.72
C LYS A 2 61.75 -4.43 18.95
N LYS A 3 62.06 -3.20 19.40
CA LYS A 3 61.04 -2.14 19.61
C LYS A 3 60.48 -1.52 18.32
N ALA A 4 61.26 -1.56 17.23
CA ALA A 4 60.82 -1.05 15.92
C ALA A 4 59.87 -2.04 15.24
N ILE A 5 60.16 -3.35 15.35
CA ILE A 5 59.29 -4.42 14.84
C ILE A 5 57.96 -4.44 15.59
N LEU A 6 57.96 -4.27 16.92
CA LEU A 6 56.72 -4.22 17.71
C LEU A 6 55.85 -3.01 17.35
N ARG A 7 56.45 -1.84 17.08
CA ARG A 7 55.72 -0.65 16.61
C ARG A 7 55.15 -0.84 15.20
N MET A 8 55.88 -1.51 14.32
CA MET A 8 55.42 -1.77 12.95
C MET A 8 54.25 -2.76 12.93
N ILE A 9 54.29 -3.79 13.78
CA ILE A 9 53.18 -4.75 13.96
C ILE A 9 51.95 -4.05 14.56
N LEU A 10 52.13 -3.17 15.56
CA LEU A 10 51.02 -2.44 16.17
C LEU A 10 50.35 -1.47 15.17
N ILE A 11 51.14 -0.79 14.34
CA ILE A 11 50.61 0.10 13.28
C ILE A 11 49.87 -0.71 12.20
N PHE A 12 50.38 -1.89 11.82
CA PHE A 12 49.69 -2.77 10.88
C PHE A 12 48.37 -3.31 11.45
N PHE A 13 48.35 -3.65 12.75
CA PHE A 13 47.15 -4.14 13.45
C PHE A 13 46.09 -3.04 13.60
N ILE A 14 46.50 -1.79 13.85
CA ILE A 14 45.61 -0.63 13.94
C ILE A 14 45.07 -0.24 12.55
N LEU A 15 45.88 -0.35 11.47
CA LEU A 15 45.40 -0.12 10.11
C LEU A 15 44.42 -1.22 9.63
N SER A 16 44.59 -2.48 10.06
CA SER A 16 43.66 -3.57 9.69
C SER A 16 42.31 -3.53 10.42
N ILE A 17 42.22 -2.83 11.56
CA ILE A 17 40.95 -2.64 12.31
C ILE A 17 40.13 -1.46 11.74
N GLY A 18 40.72 -0.66 10.83
CA GLY A 18 40.10 0.50 10.19
C GLY A 18 39.37 0.23 8.87
N LEU A 19 39.02 -1.02 8.54
CA LEU A 19 38.03 -1.30 7.50
C LEU A 19 36.65 -0.90 8.02
N VAL A 20 36.38 0.40 7.97
CA VAL A 20 35.02 0.93 8.09
C VAL A 20 34.27 0.39 6.87
N SER A 21 33.56 -0.72 7.07
CA SER A 21 32.53 -1.16 6.13
C SER A 21 31.64 0.05 5.86
N PRO A 22 31.41 0.47 4.60
CA PRO A 22 30.38 1.45 4.35
C PRO A 22 29.10 0.94 5.02
N PRO A 23 28.27 1.81 5.62
CA PRO A 23 26.94 1.39 6.04
C PRO A 23 26.25 0.88 4.78
N VAL A 24 26.18 -0.45 4.64
CA VAL A 24 25.30 -1.07 3.68
C VAL A 24 23.93 -0.68 4.20
N SER A 25 23.32 0.35 3.61
CA SER A 25 21.88 0.57 3.74
C SER A 25 21.24 -0.64 3.09
N TRP A 26 21.07 -1.71 3.87
CA TRP A 26 20.30 -2.86 3.47
C TRP A 26 18.86 -2.35 3.42
N ALA A 27 18.44 -1.89 2.24
CA ALA A 27 17.04 -1.70 1.98
C ALA A 27 16.39 -3.06 2.25
N GLY A 28 15.35 -3.08 3.07
CA GLY A 28 14.62 -4.30 3.39
C GLY A 28 13.99 -4.99 2.18
N ILE A 29 14.05 -4.37 1.00
CA ILE A 29 13.56 -4.90 -0.26
C ILE A 29 14.08 -6.32 -0.58
N ALA A 30 15.27 -6.71 -0.11
CA ALA A 30 15.91 -7.97 -0.48
C ALA A 30 15.08 -9.22 -0.15
N LYS A 31 14.25 -9.16 0.90
CA LYS A 31 13.37 -10.26 1.32
C LYS A 31 11.90 -10.01 0.97
N THR A 32 11.65 -9.30 -0.12
CA THR A 32 10.30 -8.95 -0.57
C THR A 32 10.07 -9.42 -2.01
N VAL A 33 8.80 -9.42 -2.48
CA VAL A 33 8.51 -9.73 -3.89
C VAL A 33 9.02 -8.67 -4.87
N HIS A 34 9.38 -7.48 -4.37
CA HIS A 34 10.03 -6.43 -5.17
C HIS A 34 11.53 -6.67 -5.35
N ASN A 35 12.10 -7.67 -4.70
CA ASN A 35 13.41 -8.17 -5.11
C ASN A 35 13.25 -8.90 -6.45
N LEU A 36 13.41 -8.19 -7.56
CA LEU A 36 13.30 -8.77 -8.90
C LEU A 36 14.61 -9.42 -9.39
N SER A 37 15.65 -9.51 -8.56
CA SER A 37 16.92 -10.11 -8.97
C SER A 37 16.82 -11.61 -9.19
N ALA A 38 17.76 -12.17 -9.94
CA ALA A 38 17.82 -13.59 -10.26
C ALA A 38 17.97 -14.49 -9.02
N SER A 39 18.64 -13.98 -7.97
CA SER A 39 18.96 -14.73 -6.75
C SER A 39 18.11 -14.31 -5.55
N TRP A 40 17.72 -15.29 -4.73
CA TRP A 40 17.09 -15.05 -3.42
C TRP A 40 18.15 -15.07 -2.32
N PRO A 41 18.14 -14.11 -1.36
CA PRO A 41 19.15 -14.08 -0.31
C PRO A 41 19.19 -15.39 0.51
N SER A 42 20.38 -15.95 0.69
CA SER A 42 20.57 -17.13 1.54
C SER A 42 20.12 -16.83 2.98
N GLY A 43 19.32 -17.70 3.57
CA GLY A 43 18.81 -17.53 4.94
C GLY A 43 17.58 -16.64 5.04
N ALA A 44 17.01 -16.14 3.93
CA ALA A 44 15.74 -15.40 3.91
C ALA A 44 14.48 -16.30 3.84
N GLY A 45 14.62 -17.61 4.07
CA GLY A 45 13.52 -18.57 3.94
C GLY A 45 13.28 -19.01 2.50
N ALA A 46 12.11 -19.61 2.25
CA ALA A 46 11.70 -20.01 0.89
C ALA A 46 11.51 -18.77 0.01
N ASP A 47 11.96 -18.84 -1.25
CA ASP A 47 11.75 -17.77 -2.22
C ASP A 47 10.26 -17.71 -2.62
N PRO A 48 9.52 -16.63 -2.27
CA PRO A 48 8.11 -16.52 -2.59
C PRO A 48 7.88 -16.04 -4.04
N ARG A 49 8.94 -15.66 -4.76
CA ARG A 49 8.83 -14.93 -6.04
C ARG A 49 8.58 -15.88 -7.19
N THR A 50 7.51 -15.60 -7.92
CA THR A 50 7.22 -16.24 -9.21
C THR A 50 7.71 -15.40 -10.39
N ILE A 51 7.93 -14.10 -10.19
CA ILE A 51 8.46 -13.14 -11.16
C ILE A 51 9.85 -12.70 -10.69
N ARG A 52 10.86 -12.86 -11.55
CA ARG A 52 12.26 -12.48 -11.26
C ARG A 52 13.07 -12.42 -12.55
N ALA A 53 14.22 -11.75 -12.52
CA ALA A 53 15.15 -11.73 -13.63
C ALA A 53 15.80 -13.09 -13.87
N ASP A 54 16.22 -13.34 -15.10
CA ASP A 54 16.90 -14.58 -15.47
C ASP A 54 18.35 -14.58 -14.98
N THR A 55 19.03 -13.43 -15.07
CA THR A 55 20.48 -13.33 -14.77
C THR A 55 20.91 -12.06 -14.04
N GLU A 56 20.04 -11.05 -13.87
CA GLU A 56 20.43 -9.80 -13.21
C GLU A 56 20.35 -9.92 -11.68
N ASP A 57 21.47 -9.70 -10.98
CA ASP A 57 21.57 -9.87 -9.53
C ASP A 57 21.38 -8.57 -8.73
N ARG A 58 21.48 -7.39 -9.36
CA ARG A 58 21.30 -6.12 -8.65
C ARG A 58 19.82 -5.91 -8.34
N ILE A 59 19.50 -5.78 -7.06
CA ILE A 59 18.12 -5.63 -6.59
C ILE A 59 17.54 -4.27 -6.98
N CYS A 60 18.32 -3.20 -6.83
CA CYS A 60 17.81 -1.84 -7.00
C CYS A 60 17.71 -1.38 -8.46
N VAL A 61 18.33 -2.08 -9.43
CA VAL A 61 18.42 -1.59 -10.83
C VAL A 61 17.05 -1.52 -11.51
N PHE A 62 16.08 -2.29 -11.06
CA PHE A 62 14.71 -2.27 -11.61
C PHE A 62 13.96 -0.98 -11.26
N CYS A 63 14.32 -0.32 -10.15
CA CYS A 63 13.63 0.87 -9.66
C CYS A 63 14.52 2.11 -9.70
N HIS A 64 15.82 1.95 -9.47
CA HIS A 64 16.77 3.03 -9.28
C HIS A 64 17.93 2.98 -10.25
N THR A 65 18.22 4.13 -10.84
CA THR A 65 19.25 4.27 -11.86
C THR A 65 20.62 4.14 -11.19
N PRO A 66 21.44 3.12 -11.50
CA PRO A 66 22.77 3.02 -10.93
C PRO A 66 23.62 4.17 -11.45
N HIS A 67 24.03 5.05 -10.55
CA HIS A 67 24.95 6.14 -10.86
C HIS A 67 25.90 6.38 -9.69
N ASN A 68 27.17 6.67 -9.99
CA ASN A 68 28.17 6.97 -8.98
C ASN A 68 28.11 8.46 -8.60
N ALA A 69 26.96 8.95 -8.12
CA ALA A 69 26.83 10.36 -7.74
C ALA A 69 27.07 10.58 -6.25
N SER A 70 27.56 11.78 -5.95
CA SER A 70 27.75 12.29 -4.60
C SER A 70 27.29 13.75 -4.59
N PRO A 71 26.09 14.07 -4.03
CA PRO A 71 25.18 13.19 -3.30
C PRO A 71 24.40 12.22 -4.20
N ALA A 72 24.06 11.04 -3.67
CA ALA A 72 23.20 10.07 -4.34
C ALA A 72 21.72 10.39 -4.04
N ILE A 73 21.02 11.00 -5.00
CA ILE A 73 19.55 11.07 -4.99
C ILE A 73 19.07 10.01 -5.99
N PRO A 74 18.48 8.89 -5.54
CA PRO A 74 18.08 7.82 -6.45
C PRO A 74 17.06 8.31 -7.47
N LEU A 75 17.41 8.21 -8.76
CA LEU A 75 16.49 8.47 -9.87
C LEU A 75 15.68 7.22 -10.19
N TRP A 76 14.47 7.39 -10.72
CA TRP A 76 13.66 6.27 -11.20
C TRP A 76 14.26 5.67 -12.48
N ASN A 77 14.35 4.34 -12.54
CA ASN A 77 14.98 3.63 -13.67
C ASN A 77 14.01 2.83 -14.51
N HIS A 78 12.78 2.58 -14.08
CA HIS A 78 11.84 1.80 -14.87
C HIS A 78 11.18 2.69 -15.94
N GLU A 79 10.92 2.13 -17.12
CA GLU A 79 10.10 2.81 -18.13
C GLU A 79 8.72 3.18 -17.55
N MET A 80 8.33 4.45 -17.67
CA MET A 80 7.04 4.94 -17.17
C MET A 80 5.89 4.55 -18.10
N THR A 81 4.78 4.09 -17.52
CA THR A 81 3.52 3.88 -18.24
C THR A 81 2.96 5.19 -18.80
N GLY A 82 2.56 5.13 -20.07
CA GLY A 82 1.81 6.19 -20.76
C GLY A 82 0.29 5.96 -20.75
N ALA A 83 -0.21 5.01 -19.96
CA ALA A 83 -1.64 4.71 -19.89
C ALA A 83 -2.43 5.84 -19.24
N ASN A 84 -3.69 5.99 -19.65
CA ASN A 84 -4.67 6.81 -18.94
C ASN A 84 -5.42 5.92 -17.95
N TYR A 85 -5.66 6.43 -16.74
CA TYR A 85 -6.37 5.70 -15.70
C TYR A 85 -7.83 6.13 -15.62
N THR A 86 -8.72 5.15 -15.40
CA THR A 86 -10.09 5.45 -15.00
C THR A 86 -10.09 5.71 -13.50
N MET A 87 -10.24 6.97 -13.11
CA MET A 87 -10.17 7.38 -11.71
C MET A 87 -11.48 7.07 -10.95
N TYR A 88 -11.36 7.09 -9.62
CA TYR A 88 -12.44 6.81 -8.68
C TYR A 88 -13.66 7.69 -8.91
N ASP A 89 -14.84 7.13 -8.70
CA ASP A 89 -16.10 7.85 -8.80
C ASP A 89 -17.10 7.11 -7.95
N SER A 90 -17.60 7.69 -6.85
CA SER A 90 -18.60 7.06 -6.00
C SER A 90 -19.64 8.05 -5.48
N ALA A 91 -20.84 7.57 -5.16
CA ALA A 91 -21.85 8.42 -4.54
C ALA A 91 -21.37 8.95 -3.17
N TYR A 92 -20.42 8.31 -2.52
CA TYR A 92 -19.81 8.81 -1.28
C TYR A 92 -18.97 10.06 -1.55
N LEU A 93 -18.08 10.02 -2.55
CA LEU A 93 -17.25 11.17 -2.95
C LEU A 93 -18.11 12.35 -3.46
N GLN A 94 -19.20 12.05 -4.17
CA GLN A 94 -20.14 13.05 -4.66
C GLN A 94 -20.98 13.72 -3.55
N ARG A 95 -21.11 13.09 -2.37
CA ARG A 95 -21.86 13.63 -1.22
C ARG A 95 -21.03 14.53 -0.32
N VAL A 96 -19.72 14.58 -0.52
CA VAL A 96 -18.87 15.56 0.15
C VAL A 96 -19.32 16.96 -0.27
N ASP A 97 -19.44 17.88 0.69
CA ASP A 97 -19.86 19.25 0.40
C ASP A 97 -18.91 19.91 -0.60
N GLY A 98 -19.49 20.48 -1.66
CA GLY A 98 -18.72 21.01 -2.80
C GLY A 98 -18.12 19.96 -3.74
N GLY A 99 -18.33 18.66 -3.48
CA GLY A 99 -17.70 17.55 -4.18
C GLY A 99 -16.25 17.31 -3.73
N TYR A 100 -15.84 16.05 -3.68
CA TYR A 100 -14.44 15.72 -3.43
C TYR A 100 -13.61 15.89 -4.71
N ASP A 101 -12.47 16.56 -4.61
CA ASP A 101 -11.59 16.79 -5.77
C ASP A 101 -10.87 15.49 -6.15
N VAL A 102 -11.30 14.90 -7.26
CA VAL A 102 -10.71 13.69 -7.83
C VAL A 102 -10.07 14.07 -9.16
N PRO A 103 -8.76 13.85 -9.34
CA PRO A 103 -8.11 14.16 -10.61
C PRO A 103 -8.68 13.29 -11.73
N ALA A 104 -8.67 13.80 -12.95
CA ALA A 104 -9.17 13.06 -14.12
C ALA A 104 -8.26 11.89 -14.53
N ASP A 105 -6.99 11.92 -14.14
CA ASP A 105 -5.99 10.89 -14.39
C ASP A 105 -4.84 11.03 -13.36
N LEU A 106 -3.95 10.03 -13.26
CA LEU A 106 -2.70 10.16 -12.52
C LEU A 106 -1.72 11.08 -13.27
N GLY A 107 -1.08 11.99 -12.55
CA GLY A 107 -0.11 12.92 -13.15
C GLY A 107 1.21 12.26 -13.56
N PHE A 108 1.96 12.98 -14.39
CA PHE A 108 3.38 12.71 -14.65
C PHE A 108 4.22 13.60 -13.75
N PHE A 109 5.51 13.31 -13.56
CA PHE A 109 6.35 14.16 -12.72
C PHE A 109 6.34 15.62 -13.23
N PRO A 110 6.12 16.63 -12.37
CA PRO A 110 6.00 16.57 -10.90
C PRO A 110 4.55 16.61 -10.37
N ASP A 111 3.56 16.34 -11.21
CA ASP A 111 2.12 16.48 -10.92
C ASP A 111 1.61 15.39 -9.96
N ILE A 112 0.46 15.67 -9.34
CA ILE A 112 -0.21 14.79 -8.36
C ILE A 112 -0.43 13.39 -8.98
N GLY A 113 -0.11 12.32 -8.24
CA GLY A 113 -0.23 10.95 -8.73
C GLY A 113 1.01 10.39 -9.42
N TYR A 114 2.06 11.18 -9.68
CA TYR A 114 3.26 10.65 -10.36
C TYR A 114 3.91 9.49 -9.61
N ARG A 115 3.83 9.49 -8.27
CA ARG A 115 4.43 8.44 -7.42
C ARG A 115 3.66 7.14 -7.56
N SER A 116 2.33 7.21 -7.57
CA SER A 116 1.49 6.04 -7.85
C SER A 116 1.69 5.56 -9.29
N ARG A 117 1.83 6.46 -10.26
CA ARG A 117 2.16 6.11 -11.66
C ARG A 117 3.49 5.36 -11.79
N MET A 118 4.49 5.64 -10.95
CA MET A 118 5.73 4.85 -10.91
C MET A 118 5.45 3.41 -10.49
N CYS A 119 4.64 3.19 -9.45
CA CYS A 119 4.25 1.84 -9.05
C CYS A 119 3.46 1.15 -10.17
N LEU A 120 2.49 1.85 -10.74
CA LEU A 120 1.64 1.29 -11.79
C LEU A 120 2.39 1.02 -13.09
N SER A 121 3.53 1.66 -13.34
CA SER A 121 4.40 1.28 -14.48
C SER A 121 4.86 -0.19 -14.44
N CYS A 122 4.87 -0.82 -13.26
CA CYS A 122 5.00 -2.28 -13.15
C CYS A 122 3.64 -2.97 -13.08
N HIS A 123 2.72 -2.42 -12.29
CA HIS A 123 1.53 -3.10 -11.79
C HIS A 123 0.28 -3.00 -12.69
N ASP A 124 0.27 -2.10 -13.68
CA ASP A 124 -0.86 -1.89 -14.60
C ASP A 124 -0.84 -2.83 -15.83
N GLY A 125 0.23 -3.60 -15.99
CA GLY A 125 0.42 -4.53 -17.10
C GLY A 125 0.60 -3.87 -18.47
N THR A 126 0.96 -2.58 -18.52
CA THR A 126 1.17 -1.86 -19.79
C THR A 126 2.63 -1.84 -20.22
N VAL A 127 3.57 -1.86 -19.28
CA VAL A 127 5.02 -1.85 -19.53
C VAL A 127 5.65 -3.19 -19.17
N ALA A 128 6.72 -3.56 -19.87
CA ALA A 128 7.51 -4.73 -19.51
C ALA A 128 8.26 -4.52 -18.18
N LEU A 129 8.16 -5.47 -17.25
CA LEU A 129 8.74 -5.40 -15.90
C LEU A 129 10.27 -5.28 -15.89
N GLY A 130 10.93 -5.73 -16.96
CA GLY A 130 12.37 -5.61 -17.14
C GLY A 130 12.80 -4.32 -17.84
N SER A 131 11.87 -3.46 -18.28
CA SER A 131 12.19 -2.28 -19.09
C SER A 131 12.78 -1.16 -18.22
N VAL A 132 14.08 -0.91 -18.40
CA VAL A 132 14.81 0.09 -17.62
C VAL A 132 15.54 1.11 -18.49
N TYR A 133 15.57 2.36 -18.03
CA TYR A 133 16.23 3.48 -18.68
C TYR A 133 17.75 3.38 -18.66
N ASN A 134 18.34 2.74 -17.64
CA ASN A 134 19.79 2.61 -17.52
C ASN A 134 20.20 1.30 -16.84
N ILE A 135 20.80 0.42 -17.62
CA ILE A 135 21.56 -0.72 -17.15
C ILE A 135 22.92 -0.74 -17.86
N GLY A 136 23.99 -0.41 -17.13
CA GLY A 136 25.33 -0.32 -17.72
C GLY A 136 25.53 0.89 -18.65
N GLY A 137 24.75 1.95 -18.48
CA GLY A 137 24.84 3.20 -19.26
C GLY A 137 23.93 3.25 -20.49
N SER A 138 23.02 2.30 -20.66
CA SER A 138 22.08 2.26 -21.79
C SER A 138 20.71 1.78 -21.34
N SER A 139 19.66 2.23 -22.03
CA SER A 139 18.32 1.67 -21.85
C SER A 139 18.27 0.25 -22.43
N ALA A 140 17.66 -0.67 -21.68
CA ALA A 140 17.48 -2.03 -22.14
C ALA A 140 16.35 -2.71 -21.37
N THR A 141 15.91 -3.86 -21.88
CA THR A 141 14.98 -4.74 -21.18
C THR A 141 15.75 -5.90 -20.55
N ILE A 142 15.74 -5.99 -19.22
CA ILE A 142 16.26 -7.13 -18.47
C ILE A 142 15.35 -8.33 -18.76
N SER A 143 15.93 -9.48 -19.10
CA SER A 143 15.16 -10.70 -19.32
C SER A 143 14.56 -11.22 -18.01
N MET A 144 13.27 -11.51 -18.02
CA MET A 144 12.47 -11.88 -16.86
C MET A 144 11.82 -13.25 -17.04
N THR A 145 11.86 -14.06 -15.99
CA THR A 145 10.99 -15.21 -15.83
C THR A 145 9.63 -14.71 -15.31
N ILE A 146 8.58 -14.91 -16.11
CA ILE A 146 7.21 -14.50 -15.78
C ILE A 146 6.25 -15.70 -15.92
N PRO A 147 5.38 -15.98 -14.93
CA PRO A 147 4.39 -17.04 -15.03
C PRO A 147 3.42 -16.81 -16.19
N GLY A 148 3.22 -17.84 -17.02
CA GLY A 148 2.39 -17.73 -18.23
C GLY A 148 3.10 -17.13 -19.44
N GLY A 149 4.34 -16.66 -19.30
CA GLY A 149 5.12 -16.03 -20.36
C GLY A 149 4.82 -14.53 -20.53
N GLY A 150 5.47 -13.91 -21.51
CA GLY A 150 5.42 -12.46 -21.73
C GLY A 150 6.46 -11.70 -20.91
N ASP A 151 6.33 -10.37 -20.89
CA ASP A 151 7.27 -9.44 -20.27
C ASP A 151 6.62 -8.48 -19.27
N LYS A 152 5.28 -8.48 -19.15
CA LYS A 152 4.51 -7.57 -18.28
C LYS A 152 3.95 -8.29 -17.05
N MET A 153 3.40 -7.52 -16.10
CA MET A 153 2.70 -8.09 -14.95
C MET A 153 1.50 -8.96 -15.40
N PRO A 154 1.48 -10.26 -15.06
CA PRO A 154 0.36 -11.13 -15.43
C PRO A 154 -0.93 -10.69 -14.74
N ALA A 155 -2.05 -10.70 -15.48
CA ALA A 155 -3.38 -10.41 -14.91
C ALA A 155 -3.79 -11.37 -13.77
N THR A 156 -3.16 -12.55 -13.70
CA THR A 156 -3.38 -13.52 -12.62
C THR A 156 -2.53 -13.25 -11.37
N SER A 157 -1.64 -12.26 -11.42
CA SER A 157 -0.75 -11.93 -10.30
C SER A 157 -1.50 -11.13 -9.24
N ALA A 158 -1.23 -11.41 -7.96
CA ALA A 158 -1.86 -10.70 -6.85
C ALA A 158 -1.51 -9.20 -6.80
N GLY A 159 -0.45 -8.77 -7.48
CA GLY A 159 -0.09 -7.37 -7.62
C GLY A 159 -0.64 -6.71 -8.89
N PHE A 160 -1.41 -7.39 -9.73
CA PHE A 160 -1.97 -6.75 -10.92
C PHE A 160 -3.11 -5.82 -10.50
N ILE A 161 -2.97 -4.53 -10.80
CA ILE A 161 -3.93 -3.47 -10.47
C ILE A 161 -4.64 -2.95 -11.71
N ASP A 162 -3.98 -3.01 -12.87
CA ASP A 162 -4.48 -2.48 -14.15
C ASP A 162 -4.65 -0.95 -14.20
N THR A 163 -5.43 -0.46 -15.17
CA THR A 163 -5.64 0.97 -15.45
C THR A 163 -7.01 1.50 -14.97
N TYR A 164 -7.81 0.65 -14.35
CA TYR A 164 -9.17 0.91 -13.93
C TYR A 164 -9.21 0.99 -12.41
N LEU A 165 -8.99 2.20 -11.88
CA LEU A 165 -8.81 2.41 -10.44
C LEU A 165 -10.14 2.61 -9.70
N LYS A 166 -11.29 2.46 -10.35
CA LYS A 166 -12.61 2.65 -9.69
C LYS A 166 -12.89 1.64 -8.59
N ASP A 167 -12.18 0.52 -8.59
CA ASP A 167 -12.30 -0.59 -7.65
C ASP A 167 -11.16 -0.64 -6.62
N ASP A 168 -10.29 0.38 -6.64
CA ASP A 168 -9.12 0.54 -5.81
C ASP A 168 -9.28 1.67 -4.79
N HIS A 169 -8.58 1.54 -3.67
CA HIS A 169 -8.50 2.60 -2.70
C HIS A 169 -7.86 3.86 -3.32
N PRO A 170 -8.51 5.03 -3.19
CA PRO A 170 -8.03 6.25 -3.81
C PRO A 170 -6.56 6.61 -3.51
N VAL A 171 -5.81 6.86 -4.58
CA VAL A 171 -4.50 7.52 -4.61
C VAL A 171 -4.55 8.75 -5.51
N ALA A 172 -3.54 9.62 -5.44
CA ALA A 172 -3.54 10.95 -6.09
C ALA A 172 -4.67 11.86 -5.57
N ILE A 173 -5.22 11.56 -4.40
CA ILE A 173 -6.25 12.34 -3.74
C ILE A 173 -5.69 13.11 -2.56
N LYS A 174 -6.24 14.30 -2.32
CA LYS A 174 -5.87 15.15 -1.21
C LYS A 174 -6.37 14.56 0.11
N TYR A 175 -5.51 14.37 1.09
CA TYR A 175 -5.94 14.08 2.47
C TYR A 175 -6.56 15.33 3.09
N ASP A 176 -7.90 15.41 3.06
CA ASP A 176 -8.68 16.57 3.51
C ASP A 176 -9.54 16.22 4.72
N ASP A 177 -8.97 16.37 5.91
CA ASP A 177 -9.64 16.11 7.18
C ASP A 177 -10.72 17.16 7.54
N SER A 178 -10.79 18.26 6.77
CA SER A 178 -11.85 19.26 6.88
C SER A 178 -13.10 18.95 6.07
N ALA A 179 -13.04 17.92 5.21
CA ALA A 179 -14.16 17.53 4.36
C ALA A 179 -15.29 16.88 5.18
N PHE A 180 -16.52 17.23 4.82
CA PHE A 180 -17.72 16.69 5.46
C PHE A 180 -18.78 16.32 4.42
N ILE A 181 -19.63 15.37 4.79
CA ILE A 181 -20.76 14.91 3.99
C ILE A 181 -22.04 15.58 4.48
N GLN A 182 -22.85 16.04 3.53
CA GLN A 182 -24.22 16.48 3.77
C GLN A 182 -25.18 15.29 3.65
N PHE A 183 -25.87 14.94 4.73
CA PHE A 183 -26.94 13.96 4.65
C PHE A 183 -28.25 14.65 4.25
N THR A 184 -28.96 14.08 3.27
CA THR A 184 -30.20 14.63 2.71
C THR A 184 -31.33 14.80 3.74
N TYR A 185 -31.27 14.06 4.85
CA TYR A 185 -32.27 14.10 5.92
C TYR A 185 -31.62 14.47 7.26
N GLY A 186 -31.63 15.78 7.58
CA GLY A 186 -31.22 16.33 8.87
C GLY A 186 -30.13 17.41 8.77
N PRO A 187 -29.94 18.25 9.80
CA PRO A 187 -28.86 19.25 9.84
C PRO A 187 -27.48 18.64 10.14
N GLU A 188 -27.38 17.30 10.18
CA GLU A 188 -26.16 16.60 10.56
C GLU A 188 -25.15 16.61 9.42
N GLN A 189 -24.13 17.46 9.56
CA GLN A 189 -22.88 17.33 8.83
C GLN A 189 -22.04 16.27 9.52
N ARG A 190 -21.40 15.37 8.75
CA ARG A 190 -20.45 14.41 9.32
C ARG A 190 -19.10 14.55 8.63
N PRO A 191 -17.99 14.59 9.38
CA PRO A 191 -16.67 14.54 8.75
C PRO A 191 -16.54 13.24 7.95
N ILE A 192 -15.64 13.21 6.97
CA ILE A 192 -15.30 11.97 6.26
C ILE A 192 -14.46 10.99 7.10
N GLU A 193 -14.41 11.21 8.42
CA GLU A 193 -13.81 10.31 9.42
C GLU A 193 -12.33 10.04 9.14
N LEU A 194 -11.59 11.04 8.68
CA LEU A 194 -10.13 10.98 8.58
C LEU A 194 -9.50 11.27 9.95
N ASP A 195 -8.44 10.54 10.29
CA ASP A 195 -7.64 10.80 11.49
C ASP A 195 -7.00 12.18 11.33
N THR A 196 -7.45 13.12 12.15
CA THR A 196 -6.97 14.51 12.12
C THR A 196 -5.63 14.66 12.81
N GLY A 197 -5.19 13.67 13.62
CA GLY A 197 -3.99 13.72 14.44
C GLY A 197 -3.86 15.03 15.22
N SER A 198 -4.03 15.03 16.54
CA SER A 198 -3.73 16.22 17.37
C SER A 198 -2.28 16.75 17.24
N ASP A 199 -1.42 16.06 16.50
CA ASP A 199 -0.02 16.35 16.21
C ASP A 199 0.26 16.67 14.73
N VAL A 200 -0.71 17.13 13.93
CA VAL A 200 -0.44 17.61 12.56
C VAL A 200 0.09 19.06 12.61
N PRO A 201 1.41 19.33 12.48
CA PRO A 201 1.84 20.66 12.13
C PRO A 201 1.38 20.97 10.70
N PRO A 202 1.06 22.24 10.40
CA PRO A 202 0.78 22.66 9.03
C PRO A 202 1.96 22.25 8.16
N ILE A 203 1.62 21.63 7.04
CA ILE A 203 2.54 21.01 6.09
C ILE A 203 3.59 22.03 5.63
N VAL A 204 4.74 22.04 6.30
CA VAL A 204 5.98 22.73 5.90
C VAL A 204 7.16 21.92 6.43
N GLY A 205 7.95 21.33 5.53
CA GLY A 205 9.27 20.78 5.86
C GLY A 205 9.26 19.30 6.27
N ILE A 206 9.23 18.41 5.27
CA ILE A 206 9.33 16.96 5.45
C ILE A 206 10.73 16.62 6.00
N THR A 207 10.80 16.17 7.26
CA THR A 207 11.88 15.29 7.71
C THR A 207 11.39 13.84 7.64
N PRO A 208 11.98 12.97 6.81
CA PRO A 208 11.70 11.55 6.86
C PRO A 208 12.17 11.00 8.21
N GLY A 209 11.23 10.51 9.03
CA GLY A 209 11.61 9.65 10.17
C GLY A 209 10.90 9.85 11.50
N SER A 210 10.03 10.85 11.68
CA SER A 210 9.47 11.09 13.02
C SER A 210 8.06 11.68 12.99
N HIS A 211 7.09 10.84 13.41
CA HIS A 211 5.70 11.15 13.79
C HIS A 211 4.69 11.52 12.68
N TYR A 212 3.96 10.52 12.17
CA TYR A 212 2.70 10.69 11.43
C TYR A 212 2.16 9.31 11.05
N LYS A 213 0.89 8.97 11.33
CA LYS A 213 0.34 7.62 11.16
C LYS A 213 0.23 7.14 9.70
N VAL A 214 0.41 7.97 8.67
CA VAL A 214 0.49 7.58 7.24
C VAL A 214 1.36 8.56 6.47
N ARG A 215 2.07 8.11 5.43
CA ARG A 215 2.94 9.00 4.62
C ARG A 215 2.15 9.85 3.63
N LEU A 216 2.23 11.18 3.69
CA LEU A 216 1.58 12.08 2.74
C LEU A 216 2.61 12.85 1.89
N TYR A 217 2.21 13.23 0.68
CA TYR A 217 3.06 13.90 -0.30
C TYR A 217 2.55 15.29 -0.67
N SER A 218 3.46 16.24 -0.88
CA SER A 218 3.11 17.55 -1.42
C SER A 218 3.57 17.68 -2.85
N TYR A 219 2.75 18.38 -3.64
CA TYR A 219 2.94 18.59 -5.08
C TYR A 219 2.85 20.08 -5.39
N PRO A 220 3.86 20.68 -6.05
CA PRO A 220 3.78 22.07 -6.45
C PRO A 220 2.52 22.35 -7.31
N PRO A 221 1.86 23.51 -7.15
CA PRO A 221 2.16 24.61 -6.24
C PRO A 221 1.61 24.40 -4.82
N GLU A 222 0.96 23.27 -4.55
CA GLU A 222 0.26 23.01 -3.30
C GLU A 222 1.19 22.53 -2.19
N THR A 223 0.98 23.07 -1.00
CA THR A 223 1.59 22.56 0.23
C THR A 223 0.68 21.54 0.92
N LYS A 224 -0.38 21.05 0.27
CA LYS A 224 -1.31 20.09 0.88
C LYS A 224 -0.76 18.66 0.80
N GLY A 225 -1.32 17.76 1.62
CA GLY A 225 -0.89 16.36 1.71
C GLY A 225 -1.76 15.49 0.84
N TYR A 226 -1.13 14.65 0.01
CA TYR A 226 -1.78 13.75 -0.92
C TYR A 226 -1.44 12.30 -0.57
N VAL A 227 -2.42 11.42 -0.76
CA VAL A 227 -2.28 9.98 -0.63
C VAL A 227 -1.72 9.41 -1.95
N GLU A 228 -0.71 8.56 -1.85
CA GLU A 228 -0.10 7.83 -2.98
C GLU A 228 0.03 6.36 -2.60
N CYS A 229 0.36 5.47 -3.55
CA CYS A 229 0.58 4.05 -3.23
C CYS A 229 1.58 3.87 -2.06
N THR A 230 2.64 4.70 -2.03
CA THR A 230 3.68 4.67 -1.00
C THR A 230 3.30 5.33 0.33
N SER A 231 2.08 5.85 0.45
CA SER A 231 1.45 6.17 1.73
C SER A 231 1.23 4.91 2.57
N CYS A 232 0.89 3.81 1.90
CA CYS A 232 0.53 2.52 2.51
C CYS A 232 1.56 1.41 2.23
N HIS A 233 2.26 1.47 1.08
CA HIS A 233 3.23 0.47 0.61
C HIS A 233 4.65 1.02 0.45
N ASP A 234 5.60 0.63 1.31
CA ASP A 234 7.02 1.00 1.13
C ASP A 234 7.83 -0.20 0.62
N PRO A 235 8.28 -0.19 -0.65
CA PRO A 235 9.04 -1.30 -1.22
C PRO A 235 10.41 -1.50 -0.54
N HIS A 236 10.87 -0.57 0.28
CA HIS A 236 12.16 -0.65 0.98
C HIS A 236 12.09 -1.33 2.35
N THR A 237 10.93 -1.83 2.78
CA THR A 237 10.76 -2.38 4.14
C THR A 237 10.44 -3.88 4.13
N GLU A 238 11.04 -4.65 5.06
CA GLU A 238 10.77 -6.09 5.30
C GLU A 238 9.51 -6.31 6.15
N THR A 239 8.43 -5.52 5.97
CA THR A 239 7.16 -5.88 6.63
C THR A 239 6.52 -7.00 5.83
N GLU A 240 6.05 -8.06 6.50
CA GLU A 240 5.68 -9.35 5.88
C GLU A 240 4.65 -9.25 4.74
N GLN A 241 3.98 -8.10 4.55
CA GLN A 241 3.09 -7.79 3.43
C GLN A 241 3.11 -6.32 2.98
N PHE A 242 4.27 -5.63 3.00
CA PHE A 242 4.43 -4.25 2.50
C PHE A 242 3.60 -3.15 3.19
N LEU A 243 2.76 -3.47 4.17
CA LEU A 243 1.97 -2.48 4.90
C LEU A 243 2.90 -1.70 5.84
N VAL A 244 2.96 -0.37 5.64
CA VAL A 244 3.90 0.57 6.31
C VAL A 244 3.72 0.62 7.84
N LYS A 245 2.64 0.07 8.39
CA LYS A 245 2.09 0.56 9.67
C LYS A 245 1.81 -0.46 10.77
N CYS A 246 2.49 -1.61 10.76
CA CYS A 246 2.53 -2.46 11.94
C CYS A 246 3.70 -2.07 12.87
N GLY A 247 3.42 -1.50 14.04
CA GLY A 247 4.45 -1.14 15.02
C GLY A 247 3.88 -0.62 16.35
N GLY A 248 4.74 -0.31 17.33
CA GLY A 248 4.34 0.49 18.50
C GLY A 248 3.19 -0.05 19.36
N GLY A 249 3.05 -1.38 19.49
CA GLY A 249 1.99 -2.01 20.29
C GLY A 249 0.72 -2.39 19.50
N ASP A 250 0.69 -2.13 18.19
CA ASP A 250 -0.37 -2.62 17.29
C ASP A 250 -0.39 -4.16 17.27
N ASP A 251 -1.58 -4.75 17.33
CA ASP A 251 -1.75 -6.20 17.14
C ASP A 251 -1.81 -6.53 15.65
N CYS A 252 -0.68 -6.90 15.05
CA CYS A 252 -0.58 -7.33 13.65
C CYS A 252 -0.38 -8.85 13.49
N SER A 253 -0.84 -9.63 14.48
CA SER A 253 -0.63 -11.08 14.56
C SER A 253 -1.30 -11.88 13.43
N THR A 254 -2.29 -11.30 12.74
CA THR A 254 -2.97 -11.92 11.61
C THR A 254 -3.14 -10.92 10.47
N PHE A 255 -3.35 -11.42 9.25
CA PHE A 255 -3.66 -10.57 8.08
C PHE A 255 -4.85 -9.63 8.35
N ALA A 256 -5.82 -10.07 9.14
CA ALA A 256 -7.03 -9.31 9.46
C ALA A 256 -6.73 -8.06 10.23
N LYS A 257 -5.97 -8.26 11.30
CA LYS A 257 -5.60 -7.18 12.18
C LYS A 257 -4.64 -6.21 11.49
N ARG A 258 -3.79 -6.69 10.57
CA ARG A 258 -2.96 -5.82 9.73
C ARG A 258 -3.78 -4.88 8.84
N ILE A 259 -4.83 -5.39 8.20
CA ILE A 259 -5.73 -4.57 7.38
C ILE A 259 -6.48 -3.56 8.26
N ASN A 260 -7.04 -4.01 9.38
CA ASN A 260 -7.77 -3.12 10.29
C ASN A 260 -6.86 -2.00 10.83
N VAL A 261 -5.65 -2.35 11.29
CA VAL A 261 -4.65 -1.39 11.75
C VAL A 261 -4.30 -0.39 10.65
N MET A 262 -4.23 -0.81 9.38
CA MET A 262 -3.98 0.09 8.25
C MET A 262 -5.13 1.09 8.05
N CYS A 263 -6.38 0.62 8.03
CA CYS A 263 -7.55 1.49 7.92
C CYS A 263 -7.57 2.52 9.06
N ASP A 264 -7.31 2.09 10.29
CA ASP A 264 -7.32 2.93 11.49
C ASP A 264 -6.14 3.92 11.55
N LYS A 265 -5.17 3.84 10.64
CA LYS A 265 -4.13 4.87 10.52
C LYS A 265 -4.60 6.11 9.75
N CYS A 266 -5.61 5.96 8.89
CA CYS A 266 -6.21 7.05 8.12
C CYS A 266 -7.62 7.38 8.60
N HIS A 267 -8.36 6.40 9.11
CA HIS A 267 -9.78 6.56 9.40
C HIS A 267 -10.08 6.43 10.89
N GLU A 268 -10.69 7.45 11.47
CA GLU A 268 -11.23 7.41 12.83
C GLU A 268 -12.74 7.19 12.76
N LYS A 269 -13.16 5.92 12.71
CA LYS A 269 -14.57 5.55 12.62
C LYS A 269 -15.33 5.88 13.91
N ILE A 270 -16.19 6.90 13.83
CA ILE A 270 -17.04 7.34 14.94
C ILE A 270 -17.93 6.17 15.38
N ASN A 271 -18.00 5.89 16.68
CA ASN A 271 -18.72 4.76 17.29
C ASN A 271 -18.33 3.35 16.80
N TRP A 272 -17.14 3.15 16.23
CA TRP A 272 -16.66 1.79 15.94
C TRP A 272 -16.50 0.96 17.21
N THR A 273 -15.92 1.57 18.26
CA THR A 273 -15.73 0.93 19.57
C THR A 273 -17.06 0.60 20.22
N GLY A 274 -17.28 -0.68 20.53
CA GLY A 274 -18.53 -1.19 21.12
C GLY A 274 -19.67 -1.35 20.12
N SER A 275 -19.43 -1.13 18.83
CA SER A 275 -20.44 -1.37 17.78
C SER A 275 -20.80 -2.85 17.66
N VAL A 276 -21.96 -3.09 17.06
CA VAL A 276 -22.37 -4.44 16.65
C VAL A 276 -21.37 -5.10 15.71
N HIS A 277 -20.63 -4.32 14.90
CA HIS A 277 -19.62 -4.86 13.96
C HIS A 277 -18.35 -5.32 14.68
N GLN A 278 -17.82 -4.51 15.60
CA GLN A 278 -16.60 -4.84 16.34
C GLN A 278 -16.77 -6.05 17.28
N THR A 279 -18.01 -6.35 17.69
CA THR A 279 -18.33 -7.44 18.63
C THR A 279 -19.04 -8.62 17.97
N SER A 280 -19.25 -8.58 16.65
CA SER A 280 -20.04 -9.59 15.93
C SER A 280 -19.32 -10.93 15.82
N GLY A 281 -19.97 -11.98 16.37
CA GLY A 281 -19.60 -13.38 16.14
C GLY A 281 -20.17 -13.96 14.85
N VAL A 282 -20.79 -13.15 13.97
CA VAL A 282 -21.32 -13.64 12.69
C VAL A 282 -20.18 -14.08 11.81
N ALA A 283 -20.27 -15.30 11.27
CA ALA A 283 -19.27 -15.84 10.37
C ALA A 283 -19.22 -15.08 9.04
N VAL A 284 -18.01 -14.86 8.53
CA VAL A 284 -17.74 -14.34 7.19
C VAL A 284 -17.37 -15.49 6.25
N ASP A 285 -17.79 -15.44 4.99
CA ASP A 285 -17.47 -16.50 4.02
C ASP A 285 -16.14 -16.32 3.37
N ASN A 286 -15.31 -17.30 3.67
CA ASN A 286 -13.97 -17.41 3.19
C ASN A 286 -13.89 -18.64 2.29
N PRO A 287 -14.42 -18.59 1.06
CA PRO A 287 -14.39 -19.75 0.19
C PRO A 287 -12.94 -20.05 -0.17
N VAL A 288 -12.58 -21.33 -0.09
CA VAL A 288 -11.24 -21.81 -0.39
C VAL A 288 -10.93 -21.53 -1.87
N GLY A 289 -9.90 -20.72 -2.14
CA GLY A 289 -9.43 -20.44 -3.52
C GLY A 289 -9.62 -19.01 -4.02
N GLU A 290 -10.17 -18.09 -3.21
CA GLU A 290 -10.09 -16.65 -3.51
C GLU A 290 -8.62 -16.18 -3.52
N THR A 291 -8.25 -15.34 -4.49
CA THR A 291 -6.90 -14.77 -4.61
C THR A 291 -6.51 -13.91 -3.40
N LEU A 292 -7.48 -13.45 -2.61
CA LEU A 292 -7.29 -12.77 -1.33
C LEU A 292 -8.30 -13.34 -0.30
N PRO A 293 -7.93 -14.36 0.49
CA PRO A 293 -8.82 -14.95 1.48
C PRO A 293 -9.25 -13.91 2.52
N ILE A 294 -10.50 -14.01 3.00
CA ILE A 294 -10.95 -13.14 4.09
C ILE A 294 -10.03 -13.37 5.28
N PRO A 295 -9.54 -12.29 5.88
CA PRO A 295 -8.78 -12.43 7.09
C PRO A 295 -9.71 -12.75 8.28
N GLY A 296 -9.59 -13.93 8.89
CA GLY A 296 -10.42 -14.31 10.06
C GLY A 296 -11.70 -15.08 9.71
N LEU A 297 -12.46 -15.48 10.73
CA LEU A 297 -13.64 -16.32 10.61
C LEU A 297 -14.95 -15.59 10.94
N THR A 298 -14.88 -14.46 11.66
CA THR A 298 -16.05 -13.64 12.03
C THR A 298 -15.90 -12.19 11.57
N VAL A 299 -17.02 -11.44 11.57
CA VAL A 299 -17.01 -9.99 11.28
C VAL A 299 -16.12 -9.23 12.26
N ALA A 300 -16.11 -9.58 13.55
CA ALA A 300 -15.24 -8.94 14.53
C ALA A 300 -13.74 -9.19 14.24
N GLU A 301 -13.39 -10.40 13.83
CA GLU A 301 -12.00 -10.74 13.50
C GLU A 301 -11.53 -10.09 12.20
N ALA A 302 -12.38 -10.12 11.17
CA ALA A 302 -12.12 -9.54 9.87
C ALA A 302 -12.17 -8.01 9.87
N GLY A 303 -12.97 -7.41 10.76
CA GLY A 303 -13.19 -5.97 10.87
C GLY A 303 -13.65 -5.36 9.55
N CYS A 304 -12.95 -4.31 9.09
CA CYS A 304 -13.23 -3.63 7.83
C CYS A 304 -13.15 -4.58 6.63
N ALA A 305 -12.21 -5.54 6.66
CA ALA A 305 -11.98 -6.51 5.59
C ALA A 305 -13.10 -7.56 5.45
N ALA A 306 -14.07 -7.60 6.39
CA ALA A 306 -15.27 -8.41 6.22
C ALA A 306 -16.04 -8.00 4.96
N CYS A 307 -16.09 -6.69 4.70
CA CYS A 307 -16.88 -6.08 3.64
C CYS A 307 -16.02 -5.36 2.60
N HIS A 308 -14.93 -4.72 3.02
CA HIS A 308 -14.12 -3.87 2.15
C HIS A 308 -12.91 -4.59 1.54
N LYS A 309 -12.56 -4.21 0.32
CA LYS A 309 -11.36 -4.63 -0.41
C LYS A 309 -10.63 -3.38 -0.89
N THR A 310 -9.33 -3.29 -0.64
CA THR A 310 -8.56 -2.11 -1.06
C THR A 310 -8.22 -2.09 -2.54
N HIS A 311 -8.30 -3.23 -3.24
CA HIS A 311 -8.00 -3.36 -4.66
C HIS A 311 -8.90 -4.41 -5.31
N GLY A 312 -9.39 -4.19 -6.53
CA GLY A 312 -10.12 -5.22 -7.26
C GLY A 312 -11.47 -5.59 -6.64
N GLY A 313 -12.17 -4.66 -5.99
CA GLY A 313 -13.42 -4.93 -5.26
C GLY A 313 -14.61 -5.10 -6.19
N GLY A 314 -15.38 -6.20 -6.10
CA GLY A 314 -16.52 -6.43 -7.01
C GLY A 314 -17.69 -5.47 -6.85
N GLY A 315 -17.83 -4.79 -5.71
CA GLY A 315 -18.83 -3.75 -5.48
C GLY A 315 -18.27 -2.35 -5.68
N GLU A 316 -17.64 -2.15 -6.82
CA GLU A 316 -17.20 -0.85 -7.30
C GLU A 316 -18.39 0.12 -7.34
N PRO A 317 -18.17 1.39 -7.04
CA PRO A 317 -16.91 2.04 -6.61
C PRO A 317 -16.75 2.12 -5.08
N TYR A 318 -17.55 1.36 -4.32
CA TYR A 318 -17.61 1.47 -2.86
C TYR A 318 -16.54 0.63 -2.14
N LEU A 319 -15.60 0.08 -2.92
CA LEU A 319 -14.53 -0.79 -2.43
C LEU A 319 -15.08 -1.96 -1.62
N LEU A 320 -16.26 -2.45 -2.01
CA LEU A 320 -16.85 -3.64 -1.42
C LEU A 320 -16.26 -4.85 -2.11
N ARG A 321 -16.06 -5.92 -1.34
CA ARG A 321 -15.52 -7.19 -1.84
C ARG A 321 -16.40 -7.78 -2.94
N LYS A 322 -17.72 -7.62 -2.81
CA LYS A 322 -18.75 -8.05 -3.78
C LYS A 322 -19.76 -6.91 -3.96
N PHE A 323 -20.75 -7.09 -4.84
CA PHE A 323 -21.88 -6.17 -4.94
C PHE A 323 -22.55 -5.97 -3.56
N GLU A 324 -23.16 -4.82 -3.34
CA GLU A 324 -23.69 -4.39 -2.03
C GLU A 324 -24.70 -5.42 -1.47
N GLU A 325 -25.58 -5.90 -2.32
CA GLU A 325 -26.56 -6.97 -2.07
C GLU A 325 -25.93 -8.29 -1.63
N GLU A 326 -24.70 -8.59 -2.06
CA GLU A 326 -23.95 -9.80 -1.70
C GLU A 326 -23.01 -9.61 -0.51
N THR A 327 -22.74 -8.34 -0.16
CA THR A 327 -21.84 -7.97 0.94
C THR A 327 -22.62 -7.70 2.23
N CYS A 328 -23.72 -6.95 2.15
CA CYS A 328 -24.48 -6.44 3.29
C CYS A 328 -25.75 -7.25 3.59
N PHE A 329 -26.43 -7.73 2.54
CA PHE A 329 -27.81 -8.24 2.64
C PHE A 329 -27.89 -9.76 2.51
N ASN A 330 -27.11 -10.33 1.61
CA ASN A 330 -26.91 -11.76 1.54
C ASN A 330 -25.62 -12.10 2.27
N ARG A 331 -25.64 -13.22 3.01
CA ARG A 331 -24.41 -13.75 3.57
C ARG A 331 -23.40 -13.88 2.45
N VAL A 332 -22.20 -13.38 2.71
CA VAL A 332 -20.99 -14.00 2.19
C VAL A 332 -21.16 -15.50 2.59
N GLY A 333 -21.36 -16.42 1.63
CA GLY A 333 -21.32 -17.89 1.80
C GLY A 333 -22.64 -18.65 1.86
N ALA A 334 -22.65 -19.83 1.26
CA ALA A 334 -23.80 -20.69 0.94
C ALA A 334 -24.60 -21.32 2.11
N VAL A 335 -24.65 -20.72 3.31
CA VAL A 335 -25.43 -21.25 4.46
C VAL A 335 -26.51 -20.25 4.90
N ALA A 336 -27.76 -20.51 4.50
CA ALA A 336 -28.86 -19.56 4.40
C ALA A 336 -29.69 -19.31 5.67
N SER A 337 -29.12 -18.90 6.82
CA SER A 337 -29.96 -18.71 8.03
C SER A 337 -29.89 -17.38 8.78
N THR A 338 -29.05 -16.39 8.41
CA THR A 338 -29.10 -15.05 9.05
C THR A 338 -28.51 -13.96 8.15
N SER A 339 -29.32 -13.01 7.70
CA SER A 339 -28.81 -11.81 7.02
C SER A 339 -28.06 -10.91 8.02
N CYS A 340 -26.99 -10.24 7.58
CA CYS A 340 -26.32 -9.18 8.35
C CYS A 340 -27.24 -7.96 8.49
N HIS A 341 -27.94 -7.57 7.40
CA HIS A 341 -28.94 -6.50 7.38
C HIS A 341 -30.24 -6.94 6.68
N GLY A 342 -31.35 -7.01 7.44
CA GLY A 342 -32.72 -7.35 6.97
C GLY A 342 -33.05 -8.85 7.00
N GLN A 343 -33.82 -9.36 7.97
CA GLN A 343 -35.30 -9.42 7.89
C GLN A 343 -36.03 -8.78 9.11
N THR A 344 -35.32 -8.45 10.19
CA THR A 344 -35.83 -7.64 11.31
C THR A 344 -34.63 -7.03 12.03
N LEU A 345 -34.36 -5.75 11.81
CA LEU A 345 -33.60 -4.98 12.79
C LEU A 345 -34.54 -4.75 13.97
N SER A 346 -34.23 -5.32 15.14
CA SER A 346 -34.97 -5.02 16.36
C SER A 346 -34.93 -3.51 16.57
N VAL A 347 -36.11 -2.89 16.67
CA VAL A 347 -36.30 -1.43 16.78
C VAL A 347 -35.71 -0.85 18.08
N THR A 348 -35.20 -1.69 18.98
CA THR A 348 -34.31 -1.25 20.04
C THR A 348 -32.96 -0.90 19.43
N LYS A 349 -32.72 0.41 19.23
CA LYS A 349 -31.44 1.09 18.97
C LYS A 349 -30.22 0.26 19.39
N SER A 350 -29.84 -0.72 18.57
CA SER A 350 -28.54 -1.34 18.63
C SER A 350 -27.64 -0.33 17.95
N LEU A 351 -26.72 0.28 18.71
CA LEU A 351 -25.77 1.26 18.21
C LEU A 351 -25.08 0.69 16.97
N ASN A 352 -25.57 1.06 15.79
CA ASN A 352 -24.81 0.92 14.58
C ASN A 352 -23.66 1.95 14.66
N ILE A 353 -22.66 1.84 13.78
CA ILE A 353 -21.55 2.83 13.69
C ILE A 353 -22.13 4.27 13.62
N TYR A 354 -23.35 4.41 13.11
CA TYR A 354 -24.02 5.69 12.90
C TYR A 354 -25.19 5.99 13.85
N GLY A 355 -25.36 5.21 14.92
CA GLY A 355 -26.47 5.33 15.88
C GLY A 355 -27.71 4.56 15.46
#